data_AF-A0A258V0A0-F1
#
_entry.id   AF-A0A258V0A0-F1
#
_cell.length_a   1.000
_cell.length_b   1.000
_cell.length_c   1.000
_cell.angle_alpha   90.00
_cell.angle_beta   90.00
_cell.angle_gamma   90.00
#
_symmetry.space_group_name_H-M   'P 1'
#
loop_
_entity.id
_entity.type
_entity.pdbx_description
1 polymer ?
#
loop_
_entity_poly.entity_id
_entity_poly.type
_entity_poly.pdbx_seq_one_letter_code
_entity_poly.pdbx_strand_id
1 'polypeptide(L)'
;MKRIPEQEIEQWPYDWKVWGRTSQQAPAGDWRVWLVMAGRGFGKTRLGAEWVRKVAEAHPDARIALVGASLHEARSVMVEGESGLLSIGAPWQRPVLESSVRRVVWPNGAQAFLYSAGEPESLRGPQHSHAWCDEIAKWDNSSNRAMAVWDNLLMGLRLGEDPRLVATTTPRPVPLVTRIIGDGDDVVVTRGSTFDNASNLPARFVQAMERSFGGTTLGRQELLGEMIEDLAGALWSRSLIENAREEAAPPCTRVVVGVDPPASAHGDACGIVVCGIGDDRIARVLADCSVEQASPERWARAVANAAGAWSADRVVAEANQGGEMVGAVLRAAEATLPLRLVHASRGKTARAEPVAALYEAGRVRHAGLFPKLEDELCGLMPGGEYLGPGRSPDRADACVWALTELMLGQQAEPRIWFE
;
A
#
# COMPACT_ATOMS: atom_id res chain seq x y z
N MET A 1 -9.01 -6.12 -49.07
CA MET A 1 -8.37 -6.48 -47.79
C MET A 1 -6.93 -6.86 -48.09
N LYS A 2 -5.93 -6.21 -47.48
CA LYS A 2 -4.53 -6.67 -47.58
C LYS A 2 -4.42 -8.02 -46.88
N ARG A 3 -3.86 -9.01 -47.57
CA ARG A 3 -3.63 -10.35 -47.02
C ARG A 3 -2.48 -10.25 -46.02
N ILE A 4 -2.73 -10.59 -44.77
CA ILE A 4 -1.69 -10.65 -43.73
C ILE A 4 -0.75 -11.81 -44.09
N PRO A 5 0.58 -11.60 -44.13
CA PRO A 5 1.55 -12.67 -44.35
C PRO A 5 1.36 -13.83 -43.36
N GLU A 6 1.53 -15.08 -43.81
CA GLU A 6 1.34 -16.28 -42.98
C GLU A 6 2.25 -16.27 -41.74
N GLN A 7 3.46 -15.75 -41.88
CA GLN A 7 4.41 -15.56 -40.79
C GLN A 7 3.91 -14.56 -39.71
N GLU A 8 3.19 -13.50 -40.11
CA GLU A 8 2.58 -12.58 -39.14
C GLU A 8 1.41 -13.25 -38.39
N ILE A 9 0.65 -14.12 -39.06
CA ILE A 9 -0.44 -14.89 -38.45
C ILE A 9 0.12 -15.87 -37.40
N GLU A 10 1.22 -16.55 -37.71
CA GLU A 10 1.88 -17.50 -36.80
C GLU A 10 2.53 -16.81 -35.58
N GLN A 11 3.00 -15.57 -35.73
CA GLN A 11 3.59 -14.79 -34.64
C GLN A 11 2.55 -14.07 -33.77
N TRP A 12 1.36 -13.80 -34.30
CA TRP A 12 0.31 -13.03 -33.62
C TRP A 12 -0.02 -13.52 -32.20
N PRO A 13 -0.15 -14.83 -31.90
CA PRO A 13 -0.41 -15.30 -30.54
C PRO A 13 0.69 -14.97 -29.52
N TYR A 14 1.88 -14.59 -30.01
CA TYR A 14 3.07 -14.33 -29.20
C TYR A 14 3.47 -12.84 -29.20
N ASP A 15 2.68 -11.95 -29.83
CA ASP A 15 2.98 -10.53 -29.87
C ASP A 15 2.60 -9.84 -28.56
N TRP A 16 3.60 -9.62 -27.70
CA TRP A 16 3.40 -8.95 -26.42
C TRP A 16 2.92 -7.50 -26.55
N LYS A 17 3.16 -6.82 -27.67
CA LYS A 17 2.63 -5.46 -27.88
C LYS A 17 1.10 -5.47 -28.00
N VAL A 18 0.53 -6.57 -28.48
CA VAL A 18 -0.92 -6.76 -28.63
C VAL A 18 -1.52 -7.29 -27.34
N TRP A 19 -0.89 -8.30 -26.74
CA TRP A 19 -1.46 -9.02 -25.58
C TRP A 19 -1.11 -8.40 -24.22
N GLY A 20 0.00 -7.68 -24.12
CA GLY A 20 0.43 -7.01 -22.90
C GLY A 20 -0.29 -5.68 -22.70
N ARG A 21 -0.77 -5.42 -21.48
CA ARG A 21 -1.41 -4.14 -21.13
C ARG A 21 -0.41 -2.99 -21.25
N THR A 22 -0.89 -1.76 -21.44
CA THR A 22 -0.03 -0.57 -21.53
C THR A 22 0.88 -0.41 -20.30
N SER A 23 0.37 -0.71 -19.10
CA SER A 23 1.14 -0.72 -17.85
C SER A 23 2.12 -1.90 -17.72
N GLN A 24 2.20 -2.78 -18.73
CA GLN A 24 3.17 -3.86 -18.83
C GLN A 24 4.15 -3.69 -19.99
N GLN A 25 4.08 -2.57 -20.70
CA GLN A 25 5.05 -2.21 -21.73
C GLN A 25 6.17 -1.39 -21.10
N ALA A 26 7.39 -1.57 -21.60
CA ALA A 26 8.51 -0.72 -21.23
C ALA A 26 8.18 0.76 -21.50
N PRO A 27 8.52 1.68 -20.59
CA PRO A 27 8.24 3.09 -20.77
C PRO A 27 8.99 3.65 -21.97
N ALA A 28 8.43 4.69 -22.58
CA ALA A 28 9.12 5.46 -23.62
C ALA A 28 10.18 6.38 -22.98
N GLY A 29 11.15 6.80 -23.79
CA GLY A 29 12.19 7.76 -23.37
C GLY A 29 13.48 7.12 -22.89
N ASP A 30 14.33 7.99 -22.34
CA ASP A 30 15.63 7.66 -21.80
C ASP A 30 15.45 7.34 -20.31
N TRP A 31 15.63 6.07 -19.97
CA TRP A 31 15.50 5.57 -18.60
C TRP A 31 16.51 4.47 -18.41
N ARG A 32 17.13 4.44 -17.23
CA ARG A 32 18.09 3.40 -16.87
C ARG A 32 17.44 2.29 -16.06
N VAL A 33 16.54 2.65 -15.16
CA VAL A 33 15.84 1.73 -14.26
C VAL A 33 14.34 1.83 -14.49
N TRP A 34 13.73 0.70 -14.83
CA TRP A 34 12.28 0.55 -14.82
C TRP A 34 11.85 -0.25 -13.60
N LEU A 35 11.26 0.44 -12.61
CA LEU A 35 10.75 -0.19 -11.40
C LEU A 35 9.25 -0.47 -11.54
N VAL A 36 8.87 -1.75 -11.60
CA VAL A 36 7.47 -2.19 -11.61
C VAL A 36 7.07 -2.62 -10.19
N MET A 37 6.26 -1.79 -9.54
CA MET A 37 5.69 -2.06 -8.22
C MET A 37 4.20 -2.31 -8.32
N ALA A 38 3.79 -3.57 -8.27
CA ALA A 38 2.39 -3.93 -8.46
C ALA A 38 1.95 -5.05 -7.53
N GLY A 39 0.63 -5.15 -7.34
CA GLY A 39 0.01 -6.24 -6.59
C GLY A 39 0.32 -7.63 -7.17
N ARG A 40 0.03 -8.67 -6.39
CA ARG A 40 0.11 -10.07 -6.81
C ARG A 40 -0.89 -10.31 -7.93
N GLY A 41 -0.56 -11.21 -8.86
CA GLY A 41 -1.44 -11.47 -10.01
C GLY A 41 -1.46 -10.36 -11.07
N PHE A 42 -0.73 -9.26 -10.90
CA PHE A 42 -0.52 -8.26 -11.97
C PHE A 42 0.27 -8.83 -13.17
N GLY A 43 0.93 -9.99 -13.06
CA GLY A 43 1.74 -10.54 -14.15
C GLY A 43 3.10 -9.86 -14.31
N LYS A 44 3.73 -9.45 -13.19
CA LYS A 44 5.08 -8.86 -13.14
C LYS A 44 6.14 -9.78 -13.75
N THR A 45 6.07 -11.08 -13.45
CA THR A 45 7.01 -12.08 -14.00
C THR A 45 6.89 -12.18 -15.52
N ARG A 46 5.66 -12.21 -16.06
CA ARG A 46 5.44 -12.24 -17.52
C ARG A 46 5.98 -10.98 -18.18
N LEU A 47 5.72 -9.81 -17.58
CA LEU A 47 6.25 -8.53 -18.04
C LEU A 47 7.78 -8.54 -18.11
N GLY A 48 8.46 -8.94 -17.03
CA GLY A 48 9.92 -8.98 -16.97
C GLY A 48 10.50 -9.94 -18.01
N ALA A 49 9.91 -11.12 -18.15
CA ALA A 49 10.31 -12.11 -19.15
C ALA A 49 10.13 -11.60 -20.59
N GLU A 50 9.00 -10.94 -20.89
CA GLU A 50 8.74 -10.37 -22.22
C GLU A 50 9.66 -9.20 -22.55
N TRP A 51 10.04 -8.39 -21.55
CA TRP A 51 11.05 -7.35 -21.73
C TRP A 51 12.42 -7.95 -22.05
N VAL A 52 12.86 -8.96 -21.28
CA VAL A 52 14.12 -9.68 -21.54
C VAL A 52 14.09 -10.33 -22.92
N ARG A 53 12.98 -10.96 -23.32
CA ARG A 53 12.80 -11.54 -24.66
C ARG A 53 12.98 -10.48 -25.74
N LYS A 54 12.31 -9.34 -25.61
CA LYS A 54 12.41 -8.23 -26.58
C LYS A 54 13.85 -7.74 -26.73
N VAL A 55 14.58 -7.59 -25.62
CA VAL A 55 16.00 -7.22 -25.62
C VAL A 55 16.83 -8.28 -26.34
N ALA A 56 16.68 -9.55 -25.94
CA ALA A 56 17.46 -10.65 -26.51
C ALA A 56 17.21 -10.84 -28.01
N GLU A 57 15.96 -10.75 -28.47
CA GLU A 57 15.61 -10.87 -29.88
C GLU A 57 16.15 -9.69 -30.72
N ALA A 58 16.23 -8.48 -30.15
CA ALA A 58 16.74 -7.29 -30.84
C ALA A 58 18.28 -7.21 -30.86
N HIS A 59 18.96 -7.77 -29.87
CA HIS A 59 20.40 -7.61 -29.65
C HIS A 59 21.11 -8.98 -29.52
N PRO A 60 21.64 -9.54 -30.62
CA PRO A 60 22.34 -10.83 -30.62
C PRO A 60 23.56 -10.91 -29.68
N ASP A 61 24.17 -9.77 -29.35
CA ASP A 61 25.31 -9.64 -28.45
C ASP A 61 24.89 -9.33 -26.99
N ALA A 62 23.59 -9.26 -26.71
CA ALA A 62 23.09 -8.97 -25.37
C ALA A 62 23.61 -9.98 -24.34
N ARG A 63 24.12 -9.43 -23.24
CA ARG A 63 24.44 -10.15 -22.02
C ARG A 63 23.53 -9.64 -20.92
N ILE A 64 22.63 -10.49 -20.44
CA ILE A 64 21.55 -10.11 -19.54
C ILE A 64 21.76 -10.76 -18.17
N ALA A 65 21.69 -9.99 -17.09
CA ALA A 65 21.65 -10.56 -15.74
C ALA A 65 20.20 -10.86 -15.34
N LEU A 66 19.92 -12.09 -14.92
CA LEU A 66 18.66 -12.48 -14.28
C LEU A 66 18.91 -12.67 -12.79
N VAL A 67 18.42 -11.76 -11.97
CA VAL A 67 18.68 -11.75 -10.52
C VAL A 67 17.39 -12.07 -9.78
N GLY A 68 17.33 -13.25 -9.16
CA GLY A 68 16.25 -13.62 -8.25
C GLY A 68 16.69 -13.53 -6.79
N ALA A 69 15.73 -13.64 -5.85
CA ALA A 69 16.04 -13.71 -4.42
C ALA A 69 17.00 -14.89 -4.10
N SER A 70 16.82 -16.00 -4.80
CA SER A 70 17.71 -17.16 -4.81
C SER A 70 17.95 -17.66 -6.24
N LEU A 71 19.02 -18.44 -6.45
CA LEU A 71 19.25 -19.11 -7.74
C LEU A 71 18.11 -20.06 -8.12
N HIS A 72 17.50 -20.70 -7.11
CA HIS A 72 16.36 -21.58 -7.32
C HIS A 72 15.15 -20.80 -7.84
N GLU A 73 14.84 -19.64 -7.27
CA GLU A 73 13.76 -18.77 -7.75
C GLU A 73 14.07 -18.19 -9.14
N ALA A 74 15.30 -17.73 -9.38
CA ALA A 74 15.71 -17.25 -10.70
C ALA A 74 15.48 -18.31 -11.78
N ARG A 75 15.77 -19.58 -11.47
CA ARG A 75 15.52 -20.70 -12.39
C ARG A 75 14.04 -21.05 -12.50
N SER A 76 13.41 -21.41 -11.39
CA SER A 76 12.06 -21.99 -11.37
C SER A 76 10.95 -21.00 -11.73
N VAL A 77 11.15 -19.70 -11.45
CA VAL A 77 10.16 -18.65 -11.70
C VAL A 77 10.49 -17.88 -12.99
N MET A 78 11.69 -17.33 -13.10
CA MET A 78 12.03 -16.44 -14.22
C MET A 78 12.32 -17.19 -15.52
N VAL A 79 12.82 -18.43 -15.46
CA VAL A 79 13.20 -19.21 -16.65
C VAL A 79 12.21 -20.32 -16.96
N GLU A 80 12.03 -21.27 -16.04
CA GLU A 80 11.23 -22.49 -16.24
C GLU A 80 9.74 -22.30 -15.90
N GLY A 81 9.37 -21.21 -15.24
CA GLY A 81 8.00 -20.96 -14.81
C GLY A 81 7.02 -20.77 -15.97
N GLU A 82 5.72 -20.83 -15.68
CA GLU A 82 4.64 -20.64 -16.69
C GLU A 82 4.74 -19.28 -17.40
N SER A 83 5.16 -18.24 -16.66
CA SER A 83 5.44 -16.91 -17.20
C SER A 83 6.93 -16.68 -17.52
N GLY A 84 7.78 -17.69 -17.35
CA GLY A 84 9.23 -17.62 -17.51
C GLY A 84 9.68 -17.78 -18.97
N LEU A 85 10.95 -17.46 -19.21
CA LEU A 85 11.54 -17.32 -20.55
C LEU A 85 11.36 -18.53 -21.48
N LEU A 86 11.28 -19.76 -20.95
CA LEU A 86 11.09 -20.97 -21.76
C LEU A 86 9.64 -21.22 -22.16
N SER A 87 8.68 -20.54 -21.51
CA SER A 87 7.25 -20.71 -21.71
C SER A 87 6.64 -19.62 -22.60
N ILE A 88 7.37 -18.55 -22.86
CA ILE A 88 6.91 -17.38 -23.62
C ILE A 88 7.46 -17.35 -25.05
N GLY A 89 6.89 -16.50 -25.91
CA GLY A 89 7.35 -16.33 -27.28
C GLY A 89 7.06 -17.53 -28.20
N ALA A 90 7.35 -17.32 -29.48
CA ALA A 90 7.15 -18.33 -30.51
C ALA A 90 8.11 -19.52 -30.30
N PRO A 91 7.65 -20.79 -30.43
CA PRO A 91 8.46 -21.96 -30.11
C PRO A 91 9.86 -22.02 -30.75
N TRP A 92 10.00 -21.52 -31.98
CA TRP A 92 11.26 -21.50 -32.74
C TRP A 92 12.22 -20.38 -32.35
N GLN A 93 11.78 -19.39 -31.56
CA GLN A 93 12.61 -18.30 -31.04
C GLN A 93 12.95 -18.48 -29.55
N ARG A 94 12.42 -19.53 -28.92
CA ARG A 94 12.63 -19.78 -27.49
C ARG A 94 14.09 -20.09 -27.20
N PRO A 95 14.62 -19.59 -26.08
CA PRO A 95 15.98 -19.90 -25.69
C PRO A 95 16.09 -21.31 -25.11
N VAL A 96 17.33 -21.76 -24.94
CA VAL A 96 17.68 -23.02 -24.26
C VAL A 96 18.37 -22.69 -22.93
N LEU A 97 18.03 -23.42 -21.87
CA LEU A 97 18.69 -23.34 -20.57
C LEU A 97 19.85 -24.33 -20.50
N GLU A 98 21.05 -23.82 -20.30
CA GLU A 98 22.26 -24.57 -19.97
C GLU A 98 22.49 -24.54 -18.46
N SER A 99 21.83 -25.47 -17.74
CA SER A 99 21.78 -25.43 -16.27
C SER A 99 23.17 -25.48 -15.60
N SER A 100 24.11 -26.24 -16.15
CA SER A 100 25.45 -26.42 -15.55
C SER A 100 26.28 -25.14 -15.46
N VAL A 101 26.02 -24.18 -16.36
CA VAL A 101 26.70 -22.87 -16.40
C VAL A 101 25.76 -21.70 -16.10
N ARG A 102 24.54 -22.00 -15.63
CA ARG A 102 23.52 -21.01 -15.22
C ARG A 102 23.22 -19.99 -16.32
N ARG A 103 23.13 -20.45 -17.57
CA ARG A 103 23.00 -19.60 -18.75
C ARG A 103 21.77 -19.97 -19.58
N VAL A 104 21.08 -18.96 -20.10
CA VAL A 104 19.98 -19.07 -21.07
C VAL A 104 20.47 -18.47 -22.38
N VAL A 105 20.33 -19.19 -23.49
CA VAL A 105 20.88 -18.79 -24.80
C VAL A 105 19.77 -18.77 -25.84
N TRP A 106 19.61 -17.65 -26.53
CA TRP A 106 18.67 -17.50 -27.64
C TRP A 106 19.27 -17.99 -28.96
N PRO A 107 18.43 -18.40 -29.94
CA PRO A 107 18.90 -18.86 -31.25
C PRO A 107 19.76 -17.85 -32.01
N ASN A 108 19.58 -16.55 -31.75
CA ASN A 108 20.36 -15.47 -32.37
C ASN A 108 21.73 -15.23 -31.71
N GLY A 109 22.02 -15.88 -30.58
CA GLY A 109 23.29 -15.74 -29.85
C GLY A 109 23.21 -14.93 -28.56
N ALA A 110 22.11 -14.21 -28.30
CA ALA A 110 21.93 -13.46 -27.06
C ALA A 110 21.95 -14.38 -25.84
N GLN A 111 22.48 -13.89 -24.71
CA GLN A 111 22.71 -14.69 -23.51
C GLN A 111 22.17 -14.00 -22.26
N ALA A 112 21.56 -14.78 -21.37
CA ALA A 112 21.23 -14.36 -20.01
C ALA A 112 21.87 -15.28 -18.98
N PHE A 113 22.31 -14.74 -17.85
CA PHE A 113 22.98 -15.46 -16.77
C PHE A 113 22.20 -15.32 -15.47
N LEU A 114 22.06 -16.41 -14.72
CA LEU A 114 21.29 -16.43 -13.47
C LEU A 114 22.18 -16.11 -12.26
N TYR A 115 21.69 -15.19 -11.43
CA TYR A 115 22.33 -14.73 -10.21
C TYR A 115 21.34 -14.80 -9.03
N SER A 116 21.91 -14.83 -7.82
CA SER A 116 21.16 -14.80 -6.56
C SER A 116 21.48 -13.52 -5.81
N ALA A 117 20.44 -12.86 -5.31
CA ALA A 117 20.60 -11.76 -4.37
C ALA A 117 21.21 -12.21 -3.02
N GLY A 118 21.20 -13.51 -2.74
CA GLY A 118 21.91 -14.08 -1.59
C GLY A 118 23.44 -14.12 -1.74
N GLU A 119 23.98 -13.94 -2.95
CA GLU A 119 25.41 -14.08 -3.29
C GLU A 119 25.96 -12.82 -4.00
N PRO A 120 26.12 -11.67 -3.30
CA PRO A 120 26.53 -10.40 -3.93
C PRO A 120 27.83 -10.48 -4.73
N GLU A 121 28.80 -11.26 -4.24
CA GLU A 121 30.12 -11.42 -4.86
C GLU A 121 30.05 -12.09 -6.24
N SER A 122 28.99 -12.84 -6.54
CA SER A 122 28.81 -13.48 -7.86
C SER A 122 28.63 -12.46 -9.00
N LEU A 123 28.22 -11.23 -8.67
CA LEU A 123 28.09 -10.12 -9.62
C LEU A 123 29.37 -9.27 -9.72
N ARG A 124 30.39 -9.52 -8.91
CA ARG A 124 31.69 -8.84 -9.07
C ARG A 124 32.50 -9.48 -10.19
N GLY A 125 32.76 -8.70 -11.24
CA GLY A 125 33.59 -9.13 -12.38
C GLY A 125 32.79 -9.33 -13.67
N PRO A 126 31.67 -10.08 -13.67
CA PRO A 126 30.78 -10.15 -14.82
C PRO A 126 30.34 -8.78 -15.32
N GLN A 127 30.03 -8.73 -16.62
CA GLN A 127 29.61 -7.52 -17.33
C GLN A 127 28.33 -7.82 -18.09
N HIS A 128 27.40 -6.87 -18.03
CA HIS A 128 26.08 -7.03 -18.60
C HIS A 128 25.69 -5.79 -19.40
N SER A 129 24.89 -6.02 -20.43
CA SER A 129 24.19 -4.97 -21.17
C SER A 129 22.85 -4.63 -20.52
N HIS A 130 22.17 -5.63 -19.96
CA HIS A 130 20.84 -5.45 -19.40
C HIS A 130 20.67 -6.29 -18.14
N ALA A 131 19.67 -5.97 -17.31
CA ALA A 131 19.32 -6.80 -16.17
C ALA A 131 17.82 -6.87 -15.91
N TRP A 132 17.37 -8.01 -15.42
CA TRP A 132 16.05 -8.17 -14.79
C TRP A 132 16.24 -8.68 -13.36
N CYS A 133 15.79 -7.87 -12.40
CA CYS A 133 15.78 -8.19 -10.97
C CYS A 133 14.35 -8.50 -10.52
N ASP A 134 14.07 -9.73 -10.11
CA ASP A 134 12.74 -10.16 -9.68
C ASP A 134 12.58 -10.18 -8.16
N GLU A 135 11.38 -9.77 -7.72
CA GLU A 135 10.94 -9.68 -6.33
C GLU A 135 11.95 -8.99 -5.40
N ILE A 136 12.46 -7.82 -5.83
CA ILE A 136 13.56 -7.11 -5.14
C ILE A 136 13.26 -6.77 -3.67
N ALA A 137 11.99 -6.60 -3.28
CA ALA A 137 11.61 -6.36 -1.90
C ALA A 137 11.81 -7.56 -0.96
N LYS A 138 11.95 -8.78 -1.51
CA LYS A 138 12.21 -10.02 -0.74
C LYS A 138 13.68 -10.28 -0.48
N TRP A 139 14.57 -9.54 -1.14
CA TRP A 139 16.01 -9.76 -1.00
C TRP A 139 16.46 -9.51 0.45
N ASP A 140 17.58 -10.12 0.85
CA ASP A 140 18.07 -10.00 2.22
C ASP A 140 18.51 -8.57 2.54
N ASN A 141 17.63 -7.86 3.25
CA ASN A 141 17.87 -6.52 3.77
C ASN A 141 18.64 -6.54 5.11
N SER A 142 18.50 -7.62 5.88
CA SER A 142 19.06 -7.72 7.24
C SER A 142 20.58 -7.70 7.26
N SER A 143 21.21 -8.37 6.29
CA SER A 143 22.66 -8.44 6.15
C SER A 143 23.21 -7.45 5.11
N ASN A 144 22.40 -6.46 4.68
CA ASN A 144 22.73 -5.50 3.63
C ASN A 144 23.09 -6.11 2.26
N ARG A 145 22.74 -7.39 2.02
CA ARG A 145 23.09 -8.10 0.77
C ARG A 145 22.31 -7.56 -0.42
N ALA A 146 21.04 -7.18 -0.22
CA ALA A 146 20.22 -6.60 -1.27
C ALA A 146 20.88 -5.36 -1.91
N MET A 147 21.41 -4.47 -1.07
CA MET A 147 22.13 -3.27 -1.52
C MET A 147 23.44 -3.62 -2.21
N ALA A 148 24.24 -4.54 -1.63
CA ALA A 148 25.51 -4.95 -2.22
C ALA A 148 25.35 -5.60 -3.60
N VAL A 149 24.32 -6.44 -3.79
CA VAL A 149 23.95 -7.04 -5.08
C VAL A 149 23.59 -5.95 -6.08
N TRP A 150 22.76 -4.99 -5.67
CA TRP A 150 22.33 -3.89 -6.51
C TRP A 150 23.51 -3.04 -6.97
N ASP A 151 24.40 -2.65 -6.04
CA ASP A 151 25.58 -1.85 -6.37
C ASP A 151 26.54 -2.61 -7.30
N ASN A 152 26.80 -3.91 -7.03
CA ASN A 152 27.62 -4.73 -7.91
C ASN A 152 27.01 -4.88 -9.31
N LEU A 153 25.68 -5.03 -9.40
CA LEU A 153 24.96 -5.08 -10.67
C LEU A 153 25.10 -3.77 -11.46
N LEU A 154 24.85 -2.63 -10.81
CA LEU A 154 24.97 -1.32 -11.45
C LEU A 154 26.39 -1.06 -11.96
N MET A 155 27.42 -1.47 -11.22
CA MET A 155 28.82 -1.40 -11.67
C MET A 155 29.12 -2.36 -12.83
N GLY A 156 28.42 -3.50 -12.91
CA GLY A 156 28.55 -4.51 -13.97
C GLY A 156 27.75 -4.18 -15.24
N LEU A 157 26.73 -3.33 -15.16
CA LEU A 157 25.92 -2.85 -16.28
C LEU A 157 26.67 -1.79 -17.09
N ARG A 158 27.54 -2.26 -17.98
CA ARG A 158 28.50 -1.44 -18.74
C ARG A 158 28.82 -1.95 -20.15
N LEU A 159 27.99 -2.83 -20.69
CA LEU A 159 28.10 -3.28 -22.09
C LEU A 159 27.04 -2.61 -22.96
N GLY A 160 27.39 -2.36 -24.22
CA GLY A 160 26.52 -1.66 -25.16
C GLY A 160 26.49 -0.15 -24.93
N GLU A 161 25.66 0.54 -25.72
CA GLU A 161 25.53 2.01 -25.67
C GLU A 161 24.49 2.48 -24.63
N ASP A 162 23.50 1.64 -24.31
CA ASP A 162 22.34 2.00 -23.49
C ASP A 162 21.99 0.86 -22.50
N PRO A 163 22.73 0.73 -21.40
CA PRO A 163 22.51 -0.34 -20.44
C PRO A 163 21.29 -0.07 -19.56
N ARG A 164 20.25 -0.90 -19.70
CA ARG A 164 18.96 -0.75 -18.98
C ARG A 164 18.66 -1.93 -18.06
N LEU A 165 17.89 -1.68 -17.01
CA LEU A 165 17.42 -2.73 -16.12
C LEU A 165 15.94 -2.58 -15.74
N VAL A 166 15.28 -3.73 -15.58
CA VAL A 166 13.92 -3.82 -15.05
C VAL A 166 13.96 -4.46 -13.67
N ALA A 167 13.30 -3.85 -12.70
CA ALA A 167 13.11 -4.39 -11.36
C ALA A 167 11.62 -4.62 -11.11
N THR A 168 11.24 -5.84 -10.77
CA THR A 168 9.85 -6.21 -10.47
C THR A 168 9.68 -6.49 -8.98
N THR A 169 8.63 -5.96 -8.36
CA THR A 169 8.32 -6.29 -6.96
C THR A 169 6.87 -6.05 -6.58
N THR A 170 6.44 -6.73 -5.52
CA THR A 170 5.32 -6.27 -4.71
C THR A 170 5.88 -5.24 -3.71
N PRO A 171 5.27 -4.05 -3.55
CA PRO A 171 5.89 -2.96 -2.81
C PRO A 171 6.03 -3.28 -1.33
N ARG A 172 7.22 -3.01 -0.79
CA ARG A 172 7.51 -2.94 0.65
C ARG A 172 8.52 -1.83 0.87
N PRO A 173 8.45 -1.09 1.99
CA PRO A 173 9.38 0.00 2.29
C PRO A 173 10.71 -0.54 2.82
N VAL A 174 11.41 -1.32 1.98
CA VAL A 174 12.75 -1.85 2.30
C VAL A 174 13.84 -0.95 1.70
N PRO A 175 15.05 -0.90 2.29
CA PRO A 175 16.07 0.07 1.91
C PRO A 175 16.36 0.15 0.42
N LEU A 176 16.43 -1.01 -0.26
CA LEU A 176 16.69 -1.06 -1.71
C LEU A 176 15.56 -0.42 -2.52
N VAL A 177 14.30 -0.70 -2.20
CA VAL A 177 13.16 -0.16 -2.97
C VAL A 177 13.04 1.34 -2.72
N THR A 178 13.17 1.78 -1.47
CA THR A 178 13.16 3.20 -1.11
C THR A 178 14.27 3.97 -1.82
N ARG A 179 15.49 3.41 -1.90
CA ARG A 179 16.60 4.00 -2.66
C ARG A 179 16.25 4.18 -4.14
N ILE A 180 15.76 3.12 -4.80
CA ILE A 180 15.44 3.18 -6.24
C ILE A 180 14.37 4.24 -6.51
N ILE A 181 13.36 4.37 -5.64
CA ILE A 181 12.33 5.41 -5.78
C ILE A 181 12.94 6.81 -5.60
N GLY A 182 13.88 6.97 -4.67
CA GLY A 182 14.54 8.24 -4.36
C GLY A 182 15.52 8.72 -5.44
N ASP A 183 16.04 7.84 -6.28
CA ASP A 183 17.07 8.18 -7.29
C ASP A 183 16.52 9.02 -8.49
N GLY A 184 15.20 9.12 -8.66
CA GLY A 184 14.48 10.21 -9.34
C GLY A 184 14.68 10.45 -10.85
N ASP A 185 15.92 10.68 -11.29
CA ASP A 185 16.21 11.26 -12.61
C ASP A 185 16.25 10.20 -13.74
N ASP A 186 16.72 8.98 -13.44
CA ASP A 186 16.86 7.88 -14.41
C ASP A 186 15.89 6.71 -14.16
N VAL A 187 14.94 6.89 -13.24
CA VAL A 187 14.04 5.84 -12.74
C VAL A 187 12.60 6.11 -13.17
N VAL A 188 12.02 5.18 -13.92
CA VAL A 188 10.59 5.20 -14.22
C VAL A 188 9.86 4.17 -13.37
N VAL A 189 8.85 4.61 -12.62
CA VAL A 189 8.03 3.73 -11.78
C VAL A 189 6.70 3.43 -12.45
N THR A 190 6.37 2.15 -12.56
CA THR A 190 5.05 1.68 -12.98
C THR A 190 4.33 1.00 -11.83
N ARG A 191 3.08 1.39 -11.59
CA ARG A 191 2.22 0.83 -10.55
C ARG A 191 1.03 0.10 -11.15
N GLY A 192 0.46 -0.84 -10.40
CA GLY A 192 -0.75 -1.54 -10.79
C GLY A 192 -1.29 -2.48 -9.72
N SER A 193 -2.56 -2.82 -9.85
CA SER A 193 -3.29 -3.67 -8.93
C SER A 193 -3.51 -5.08 -9.49
N THR A 194 -3.85 -6.04 -8.62
CA THR A 194 -4.39 -7.36 -9.02
C THR A 194 -5.61 -7.20 -9.93
N PHE A 195 -6.45 -6.21 -9.66
CA PHE A 195 -7.72 -5.99 -10.36
C PHE A 195 -7.52 -5.47 -11.79
N ASP A 196 -6.40 -4.80 -12.07
CA ASP A 196 -6.03 -4.40 -13.43
C ASP A 196 -5.85 -5.62 -14.36
N ASN A 197 -5.62 -6.81 -13.78
CA ASN A 197 -5.47 -8.07 -14.50
C ASN A 197 -6.68 -8.99 -14.35
N ALA A 198 -7.83 -8.48 -13.88
CA ALA A 198 -9.00 -9.27 -13.57
C ALA A 198 -9.50 -10.13 -14.75
N SER A 199 -9.35 -9.66 -15.99
CA SER A 199 -9.73 -10.43 -17.19
C SER A 199 -8.92 -11.72 -17.40
N ASN A 200 -7.70 -11.79 -16.85
CA ASN A 200 -6.83 -12.95 -16.93
C ASN A 200 -6.82 -13.78 -15.63
N LEU A 201 -7.61 -13.35 -14.63
CA LEU A 201 -7.71 -14.04 -13.34
C LEU A 201 -9.07 -14.71 -13.21
N PRO A 202 -9.15 -15.89 -12.56
CA PRO A 202 -10.44 -16.50 -12.28
C PRO A 202 -11.32 -15.57 -11.43
N ALA A 203 -12.56 -15.31 -11.86
CA ALA A 203 -13.46 -14.40 -11.13
C ALA A 203 -13.65 -14.79 -9.65
N ARG A 204 -13.70 -16.10 -9.36
CA ARG A 204 -13.76 -16.62 -7.97
C ARG A 204 -12.52 -16.27 -7.15
N PHE A 205 -11.35 -16.24 -7.77
CA PHE A 205 -10.10 -15.84 -7.10
C PHE A 205 -10.17 -14.36 -6.72
N VAL A 206 -10.55 -13.49 -7.66
CA VAL A 206 -10.66 -12.04 -7.41
C VAL A 206 -11.65 -11.76 -6.27
N GLN A 207 -12.83 -12.39 -6.31
CA GLN A 207 -13.84 -12.25 -5.25
C GLN A 207 -13.36 -12.77 -3.90
N ALA A 208 -12.62 -13.88 -3.86
CA ALA A 208 -12.08 -14.41 -2.62
C ALA A 208 -10.99 -13.50 -2.03
N MET A 209 -10.10 -12.96 -2.86
CA MET A 209 -9.07 -12.02 -2.43
C MET A 209 -9.69 -10.72 -1.88
N GLU A 210 -10.71 -10.19 -2.55
CA GLU A 210 -11.44 -9.02 -2.07
C GLU A 210 -12.14 -9.30 -0.73
N ARG A 211 -12.78 -10.46 -0.57
CA ARG A 211 -13.43 -10.82 0.70
C ARG A 211 -12.45 -10.97 1.86
N SER A 212 -11.30 -11.60 1.61
CA SER A 212 -10.33 -11.92 2.67
C SER A 212 -9.39 -10.78 3.01
N PHE A 213 -9.04 -9.95 2.02
CA PHE A 213 -8.01 -8.91 2.18
C PHE A 213 -8.48 -7.51 1.79
N GLY A 214 -9.67 -7.36 1.19
CA GLY A 214 -10.24 -6.06 0.85
C GLY A 214 -10.35 -5.16 2.08
N GLY A 215 -9.96 -3.90 1.93
CA GLY A 215 -9.93 -2.94 3.03
C GLY A 215 -8.86 -3.22 4.11
N THR A 216 -7.98 -4.22 3.95
CA THR A 216 -6.86 -4.45 4.90
C THR A 216 -5.58 -3.78 4.43
N THR A 217 -4.68 -3.47 5.36
CA THR A 217 -3.30 -3.03 5.06
C THR A 217 -2.59 -4.03 4.15
N LEU A 218 -2.74 -5.33 4.45
CA LEU A 218 -2.16 -6.40 3.64
C LEU A 218 -2.73 -6.41 2.21
N GLY A 219 -4.04 -6.21 2.04
CA GLY A 219 -4.68 -6.13 0.72
C GLY A 219 -4.25 -4.91 -0.07
N ARG A 220 -4.09 -3.74 0.57
CA ARG A 220 -3.56 -2.55 -0.10
C ARG A 220 -2.14 -2.77 -0.60
N GLN A 221 -1.28 -3.39 0.20
CA GLN A 221 0.08 -3.69 -0.22
C GLN A 221 0.13 -4.81 -1.28
N GLU A 222 -0.47 -5.95 -1.00
CA GLU A 222 -0.31 -7.17 -1.80
C GLU A 222 -1.29 -7.26 -2.98
N LEU A 223 -2.43 -6.56 -2.96
CA LEU A 223 -3.39 -6.52 -4.06
C LEU A 223 -3.38 -5.19 -4.81
N LEU A 224 -3.42 -4.05 -4.11
CA LEU A 224 -3.45 -2.74 -4.78
C LEU A 224 -2.05 -2.26 -5.21
N GLY A 225 -0.98 -2.88 -4.70
CA GLY A 225 0.37 -2.46 -5.01
C GLY A 225 0.71 -1.08 -4.41
N GLU A 226 0.15 -0.78 -3.25
CA GLU A 226 0.47 0.43 -2.50
C GLU A 226 1.72 0.21 -1.65
N MET A 227 2.64 1.18 -1.68
CA MET A 227 3.73 1.24 -0.72
C MET A 227 3.21 1.93 0.53
N ILE A 228 3.08 1.16 1.60
CA ILE A 228 2.63 1.67 2.90
C ILE A 228 3.87 1.81 3.76
N GLU A 229 4.22 3.05 4.09
CA GLU A 229 5.32 3.37 5.00
C GLU A 229 4.76 3.51 6.42
N ASP A 230 5.40 2.83 7.37
CA ASP A 230 5.21 3.15 8.78
C ASP A 230 6.15 4.31 9.13
N LEU A 231 5.57 5.43 9.56
CA LEU A 231 6.34 6.59 10.00
C LEU A 231 7.02 6.25 11.32
N ALA A 232 8.34 6.16 11.30
CA ALA A 232 9.13 5.81 12.47
C ALA A 232 8.90 6.84 13.60
N GLY A 233 8.38 6.37 14.73
CA GLY A 233 8.07 7.20 15.89
C GLY A 233 6.66 7.80 15.91
N ALA A 234 5.78 7.49 14.96
CA ALA A 234 4.37 7.88 15.03
C ALA A 234 3.67 7.36 16.31
N LEU A 235 2.65 8.08 16.77
CA LEU A 235 1.86 7.72 17.95
C LEU A 235 1.15 6.37 17.80
N TRP A 236 0.73 6.03 16.58
CA TRP A 236 0.19 4.72 16.23
C TRP A 236 1.07 4.05 15.19
N SER A 237 1.44 2.80 15.42
CA SER A 237 1.94 1.92 14.38
C SER A 237 0.80 1.08 13.80
N ARG A 238 0.96 0.60 12.57
CA ARG A 238 0.03 -0.37 11.98
C ARG A 238 -0.07 -1.63 12.82
N SER A 239 1.06 -2.12 13.31
CA SER A 239 1.10 -3.31 14.17
C SER A 239 0.28 -3.13 15.45
N LEU A 240 0.29 -1.94 16.05
CA LEU A 240 -0.54 -1.63 17.22
C LEU A 240 -2.03 -1.69 16.90
N ILE A 241 -2.45 -1.11 15.77
CA ILE A 241 -3.85 -1.12 15.32
C ILE A 241 -4.30 -2.54 14.98
N GLU A 242 -3.49 -3.31 14.25
CA GLU A 242 -3.81 -4.71 13.91
C GLU A 242 -3.93 -5.58 15.17
N ASN A 243 -3.06 -5.40 16.16
CA ASN A 243 -3.17 -6.10 17.45
C ASN A 243 -4.40 -5.66 18.27
N ALA A 244 -4.91 -4.45 18.01
CA ALA A 244 -6.13 -3.94 18.61
C ALA A 244 -7.40 -4.32 17.80
N ARG A 245 -7.28 -5.06 16.69
CA ARG A 245 -8.41 -5.39 15.84
C ARG A 245 -9.25 -6.53 16.41
N GLU A 246 -10.57 -6.40 16.27
CA GLU A 246 -11.55 -7.44 16.55
C GLU A 246 -12.57 -7.51 15.40
N GLU A 247 -13.11 -8.70 15.14
CA GLU A 247 -14.02 -8.93 14.01
C GLU A 247 -15.36 -8.19 14.18
N ALA A 248 -15.87 -8.16 15.41
CA ALA A 248 -17.10 -7.48 15.77
C ALA A 248 -17.07 -7.03 17.23
N ALA A 249 -17.72 -5.89 17.49
CA ALA A 249 -17.89 -5.38 18.85
C ALA A 249 -18.95 -6.17 19.62
N PRO A 250 -18.72 -6.54 20.90
CA PRO A 250 -19.79 -6.90 21.81
C PRO A 250 -20.73 -5.70 22.04
N PRO A 251 -21.93 -5.93 22.63
CA PRO A 251 -22.84 -4.85 22.98
C PRO A 251 -22.15 -3.76 23.79
N CYS A 252 -22.25 -2.52 23.33
CA CYS A 252 -21.70 -1.34 24.00
C CYS A 252 -22.78 -0.77 24.95
N THR A 253 -22.38 -0.43 26.18
CA THR A 253 -23.26 0.22 27.15
C THR A 253 -23.35 1.73 26.98
N ARG A 254 -22.36 2.32 26.30
CA ARG A 254 -22.38 3.73 25.90
C ARG A 254 -21.70 3.91 24.55
N VAL A 255 -22.30 4.73 23.69
CA VAL A 255 -21.84 5.05 22.34
C VAL A 255 -21.75 6.57 22.17
N VAL A 256 -20.64 7.03 21.59
CA VAL A 256 -20.34 8.44 21.34
C VAL A 256 -19.94 8.62 19.89
N VAL A 257 -20.49 9.63 19.23
CA VAL A 257 -20.05 10.07 17.90
C VAL A 257 -19.11 11.26 18.09
N GLY A 258 -17.86 11.11 17.67
CA GLY A 258 -16.90 12.20 17.57
C GLY A 258 -16.99 12.87 16.20
N VAL A 259 -16.90 14.20 16.18
CA VAL A 259 -17.04 15.02 14.98
C VAL A 259 -15.94 16.07 14.92
N ASP A 260 -15.18 16.07 13.83
CA ASP A 260 -14.25 17.14 13.46
C ASP A 260 -14.75 17.83 12.17
N PRO A 261 -15.44 18.97 12.28
CA PRO A 261 -15.98 19.67 11.12
C PRO A 261 -14.89 20.44 10.36
N PRO A 262 -14.99 20.54 9.02
CA PRO A 262 -14.00 21.24 8.21
C PRO A 262 -14.02 22.76 8.50
N ALA A 263 -12.84 23.40 8.45
CA ALA A 263 -12.70 24.83 8.72
C ALA A 263 -13.24 25.73 7.59
N SER A 264 -13.41 25.19 6.38
CA SER A 264 -13.96 25.92 5.23
C SER A 264 -14.88 25.05 4.40
N ALA A 265 -15.77 25.68 3.61
CA ALA A 265 -16.69 24.98 2.70
C ALA A 265 -15.98 24.25 1.54
N HIS A 266 -14.65 24.42 1.39
CA HIS A 266 -13.88 23.95 0.26
C HIS A 266 -12.60 23.25 0.72
N GLY A 267 -12.62 21.91 0.76
CA GLY A 267 -11.41 21.10 0.60
C GLY A 267 -11.19 19.99 1.63
N ASP A 268 -11.62 20.16 2.87
CA ASP A 268 -11.30 19.21 3.94
C ASP A 268 -12.43 18.20 4.20
N ALA A 269 -12.08 17.05 4.81
CA ALA A 269 -13.08 16.06 5.19
C ALA A 269 -13.79 16.50 6.48
N CYS A 270 -15.03 16.07 6.68
CA CYS A 270 -15.62 16.08 8.01
C CYS A 270 -15.37 14.72 8.65
N GLY A 271 -14.51 14.68 9.66
CA GLY A 271 -14.27 13.49 10.47
C GLY A 271 -15.52 13.15 11.27
N ILE A 272 -16.04 11.93 11.11
CA ILE A 272 -17.20 11.43 11.85
C ILE A 272 -16.89 9.99 12.25
N VAL A 273 -16.56 9.77 13.52
CA VAL A 273 -16.16 8.45 14.01
C VAL A 273 -17.05 8.05 15.18
N VAL A 274 -17.61 6.84 15.09
CA VAL A 274 -18.45 6.26 16.15
C VAL A 274 -17.58 5.38 17.03
N CYS A 275 -17.57 5.66 18.32
CA CYS A 275 -16.90 4.82 19.32
C CYS A 275 -17.89 4.37 20.39
N GLY A 276 -17.68 3.18 20.96
CA GLY A 276 -18.47 2.67 22.08
C GLY A 276 -17.60 2.10 23.18
N ILE A 277 -18.18 1.88 24.35
CA ILE A 277 -17.54 1.16 25.47
C ILE A 277 -18.50 0.10 25.98
N GLY A 278 -17.98 -1.10 26.27
CA GLY A 278 -18.74 -2.20 26.87
C GLY A 278 -18.55 -2.29 28.39
N ASP A 279 -19.19 -3.29 29.00
CA ASP A 279 -19.03 -3.60 30.44
C ASP A 279 -17.59 -3.99 30.82
N ASP A 280 -16.83 -4.48 29.84
CA ASP A 280 -15.41 -4.80 29.96
C ASP A 280 -14.50 -3.56 30.08
N ARG A 281 -15.08 -2.35 29.98
CA ARG A 281 -14.38 -1.06 30.00
C ARG A 281 -13.31 -0.91 28.91
N ILE A 282 -13.46 -1.65 27.81
CA ILE A 282 -12.65 -1.51 26.60
C ILE A 282 -13.44 -0.65 25.62
N ALA A 283 -12.83 0.45 25.17
CA ALA A 283 -13.43 1.29 24.14
C ALA A 283 -13.18 0.69 22.74
N ARG A 284 -14.12 0.89 21.83
CA ARG A 284 -14.11 0.33 20.49
C ARG A 284 -14.41 1.40 19.47
N VAL A 285 -13.61 1.47 18.41
CA VAL A 285 -13.96 2.17 17.19
C VAL A 285 -14.94 1.28 16.42
N LEU A 286 -16.17 1.76 16.21
CA LEU A 286 -17.29 1.00 15.65
C LEU A 286 -17.53 1.32 14.18
N ALA A 287 -17.32 2.58 13.78
CA ALA A 287 -17.50 3.01 12.40
C ALA A 287 -16.72 4.29 12.09
N ASP A 288 -16.18 4.37 10.87
CA ASP A 288 -15.80 5.62 10.21
C ASP A 288 -16.93 6.03 9.25
N CYS A 289 -17.67 7.07 9.61
CA CYS A 289 -18.78 7.64 8.84
C CYS A 289 -18.40 8.99 8.18
N SER A 290 -17.10 9.26 8.08
CA SER A 290 -16.58 10.55 7.61
C SER A 290 -16.96 10.84 6.16
N VAL A 291 -17.23 12.11 5.87
CA VAL A 291 -17.66 12.56 4.54
C VAL A 291 -16.65 13.54 3.95
N GLU A 292 -16.29 13.33 2.68
CA GLU A 292 -15.37 14.21 1.95
C GLU A 292 -16.13 15.35 1.25
N GLN A 293 -15.53 16.55 1.27
CA GLN A 293 -16.01 17.75 0.54
C GLN A 293 -17.51 18.02 0.78
N ALA A 294 -17.94 17.95 2.04
CA ALA A 294 -19.34 18.03 2.40
C ALA A 294 -19.73 19.46 2.83
N SER A 295 -20.87 19.95 2.32
CA SER A 295 -21.50 21.17 2.85
C SER A 295 -21.92 20.97 4.32
N PRO A 296 -22.14 22.06 5.08
CA PRO A 296 -22.66 22.00 6.45
C PRO A 296 -23.84 21.04 6.65
N GLU A 297 -24.83 21.11 5.76
CA GLU A 297 -26.03 20.28 5.84
C GLU A 297 -25.73 18.81 5.58
N ARG A 298 -24.78 18.52 4.67
CA ARG A 298 -24.43 17.15 4.28
C ARG A 298 -23.70 16.44 5.41
N TRP A 299 -22.70 17.07 6.03
CA TRP A 299 -22.01 16.43 7.14
C TRP A 299 -22.87 16.36 8.40
N ALA A 300 -23.71 17.37 8.68
CA ALA A 300 -24.61 17.31 9.83
C ALA A 300 -25.66 16.19 9.69
N ARG A 301 -26.17 15.96 8.48
CA ARG A 301 -27.02 14.80 8.19
C ARG A 301 -26.27 13.48 8.36
N ALA A 302 -25.01 13.40 7.96
CA ALA A 302 -24.19 12.22 8.18
C ALA A 302 -23.98 11.93 9.67
N VAL A 303 -23.76 12.97 10.50
CA VAL A 303 -23.70 12.85 11.96
C VAL A 303 -25.03 12.35 12.52
N ALA A 304 -26.17 12.95 12.14
CA ALA A 304 -27.49 12.52 12.60
C ALA A 304 -27.80 11.06 12.22
N ASN A 305 -27.47 10.66 10.98
CA ASN A 305 -27.61 9.29 10.51
C ASN A 305 -26.73 8.32 11.30
N ALA A 306 -25.46 8.65 11.52
CA ALA A 306 -24.55 7.81 12.30
C ALA A 306 -25.06 7.66 13.74
N ALA A 307 -25.49 8.76 14.35
CA ALA A 307 -25.96 8.76 15.72
C ALA A 307 -27.29 8.01 15.88
N GLY A 308 -28.20 8.09 14.91
CA GLY A 308 -29.42 7.28 14.88
C GLY A 308 -29.16 5.80 14.61
N ALA A 309 -28.31 5.48 13.63
CA ALA A 309 -27.98 4.10 13.27
C ALA A 309 -27.31 3.32 14.42
N TRP A 310 -26.51 4.02 15.23
CA TRP A 310 -25.79 3.44 16.35
C TRP A 310 -26.42 3.72 17.72
N SER A 311 -27.62 4.33 17.75
CA SER A 311 -28.30 4.75 18.99
C SER A 311 -27.37 5.48 19.96
N ALA A 312 -26.59 6.43 19.45
CA ALA A 312 -25.53 7.08 20.22
C ALA A 312 -26.10 7.90 21.38
N ASP A 313 -25.41 7.89 22.52
CA ASP A 313 -25.81 8.64 23.72
C ASP A 313 -25.41 10.11 23.66
N ARG A 314 -24.40 10.43 22.83
CA ARG A 314 -23.80 11.77 22.78
C ARG A 314 -23.08 12.01 21.45
N VAL A 315 -23.12 13.26 21.01
CA VAL A 315 -22.25 13.79 19.95
C VAL A 315 -21.23 14.73 20.57
N VAL A 316 -19.95 14.53 20.28
CA VAL A 316 -18.85 15.40 20.70
C VAL A 316 -18.27 16.06 19.45
N ALA A 317 -18.36 17.39 19.36
CA ALA A 317 -17.92 18.13 18.18
C ALA A 317 -16.91 19.22 18.53
N GLU A 318 -15.86 19.34 17.71
CA GLU A 318 -14.89 20.43 17.83
C GLU A 318 -15.53 21.78 17.44
N ALA A 319 -15.33 22.79 18.30
CA ALA A 319 -16.00 24.10 18.23
C ALA A 319 -15.07 25.26 17.88
N ASN A 320 -13.79 24.98 17.58
CA ASN A 320 -12.76 25.99 17.37
C ASN A 320 -13.00 26.91 16.15
N GLN A 321 -13.83 26.49 15.20
CA GLN A 321 -14.04 27.19 13.93
C GLN A 321 -15.53 27.54 13.70
N GLY A 322 -16.14 28.21 14.69
CA GLY A 322 -17.54 28.63 14.64
C GLY A 322 -18.49 27.70 15.41
N GLY A 323 -18.18 27.41 16.67
CA GLY A 323 -18.96 26.52 17.54
C GLY A 323 -20.47 26.81 17.61
N GLU A 324 -20.89 28.08 17.53
CA GLU A 324 -22.32 28.44 17.43
C GLU A 324 -22.95 27.93 16.14
N MET A 325 -22.25 28.06 15.01
CA MET A 325 -22.68 27.53 13.70
C MET A 325 -22.74 26.01 13.73
N VAL A 326 -21.68 25.33 14.21
CA VAL A 326 -21.64 23.86 14.30
C VAL A 326 -22.82 23.34 15.14
N GLY A 327 -23.06 23.95 16.30
CA GLY A 327 -24.19 23.59 17.16
C GLY A 327 -25.55 23.88 16.52
N ALA A 328 -25.70 24.99 15.81
CA ALA A 328 -26.94 25.33 15.12
C ALA A 328 -27.26 24.36 13.97
N VAL A 329 -26.25 24.02 13.15
CA VAL A 329 -26.40 23.10 12.01
C VAL A 329 -26.73 21.69 12.50
N LEU A 330 -26.05 21.19 13.54
CA LEU A 330 -26.36 19.88 14.12
C LEU A 330 -27.76 19.81 14.73
N ARG A 331 -28.19 20.86 15.44
CA ARG A 331 -29.57 20.93 15.97
C ARG A 331 -30.61 21.00 14.87
N ALA A 332 -30.33 21.73 13.79
CA ALA A 332 -31.23 21.83 12.63
C ALA A 332 -31.35 20.51 11.85
N ALA A 333 -30.31 19.67 11.87
CA ALA A 333 -30.32 18.34 11.28
C ALA A 333 -31.00 17.27 12.18
N GLU A 334 -31.78 17.70 13.18
CA GLU A 334 -32.52 16.82 14.11
C GLU A 334 -31.62 15.88 14.94
N ALA A 335 -30.38 16.28 15.21
CA ALA A 335 -29.61 15.64 16.28
C ALA A 335 -30.21 16.04 17.64
N THR A 336 -31.30 15.38 18.05
CA THR A 336 -31.91 15.53 19.39
C THR A 336 -31.02 14.99 20.51
N LEU A 337 -29.86 14.44 20.16
CA LEU A 337 -28.90 13.88 21.06
C LEU A 337 -28.14 14.95 21.85
N PRO A 338 -27.72 14.67 23.09
CA PRO A 338 -26.85 15.54 23.86
C PRO A 338 -25.60 15.92 23.05
N LEU A 339 -25.50 17.19 22.67
CA LEU A 339 -24.33 17.74 21.97
C LEU A 339 -23.35 18.35 22.98
N ARG A 340 -22.11 17.88 22.97
CA ARG A 340 -20.99 18.46 23.72
C ARG A 340 -20.02 19.14 22.75
N LEU A 341 -19.98 20.47 22.81
CA LEU A 341 -18.98 21.25 22.08
C LEU A 341 -17.67 21.27 22.87
N VAL A 342 -16.57 20.90 22.23
CA VAL A 342 -15.22 20.91 22.81
C VAL A 342 -14.33 21.90 22.08
N HIS A 343 -13.49 22.60 22.84
CA HIS A 343 -12.49 23.51 22.28
C HIS A 343 -11.11 22.87 22.47
N ALA A 344 -10.31 22.81 21.41
CA ALA A 344 -8.95 22.30 21.53
C ALA A 344 -8.08 23.34 22.25
N SER A 345 -7.78 23.10 23.52
CA SER A 345 -6.86 23.93 24.31
C SER A 345 -5.39 23.50 24.18
N ARG A 346 -5.15 22.31 23.61
CA ARG A 346 -3.83 21.74 23.34
C ARG A 346 -3.73 21.33 21.88
N GLY A 347 -2.51 21.31 21.34
CA GLY A 347 -2.25 20.87 19.97
C GLY A 347 -2.74 19.43 19.72
N LYS A 348 -3.04 19.11 18.44
CA LYS A 348 -3.65 17.84 18.01
C LYS A 348 -2.92 16.62 18.60
N THR A 349 -1.60 16.53 18.45
CA THR A 349 -0.78 15.44 19.00
C THR A 349 -0.89 15.31 20.52
N ALA A 350 -0.81 16.42 21.27
CA ALA A 350 -0.88 16.37 22.74
C ALA A 350 -2.24 15.90 23.26
N ARG A 351 -3.31 16.00 22.45
CA ARG A 351 -4.63 15.41 22.72
C ARG A 351 -4.68 13.92 22.36
N ALA A 352 -3.95 13.53 21.32
CA ALA A 352 -3.90 12.18 20.79
C ALA A 352 -3.02 11.23 21.65
N GLU A 353 -1.94 11.71 22.25
CA GLU A 353 -1.01 10.93 23.08
C GLU A 353 -1.68 10.09 24.18
N PRO A 354 -2.58 10.64 25.03
CA PRO A 354 -3.28 9.82 26.03
C PRO A 354 -4.15 8.72 25.42
N VAL A 355 -4.69 8.94 24.22
CA VAL A 355 -5.49 7.93 23.52
C VAL A 355 -4.59 6.85 22.95
N ALA A 356 -3.45 7.20 22.36
CA ALA A 356 -2.45 6.23 21.88
C ALA A 356 -1.98 5.30 23.01
N ALA A 357 -1.73 5.85 24.21
CA ALA A 357 -1.38 5.04 25.38
C ALA A 357 -2.50 4.03 25.79
N LEU A 358 -3.77 4.34 25.52
CA LEU A 358 -4.86 3.37 25.75
C LEU A 358 -4.83 2.20 24.76
N TYR A 359 -4.36 2.41 23.52
CA TYR A 359 -4.14 1.31 22.56
C TYR A 359 -3.03 0.39 23.05
N GLU A 360 -1.90 0.94 23.48
CA GLU A 360 -0.76 0.18 24.01
C GLU A 360 -1.15 -0.62 25.27
N ALA A 361 -2.00 -0.05 26.12
CA ALA A 361 -2.56 -0.73 27.30
C ALA A 361 -3.65 -1.77 26.97
N GLY A 362 -3.98 -1.97 25.69
CA GLY A 362 -5.03 -2.90 25.25
C GLY A 362 -6.45 -2.48 25.65
N ARG A 363 -6.67 -1.19 25.93
CA ARG A 363 -7.95 -0.62 26.37
C ARG A 363 -8.77 0.01 25.24
N VAL A 364 -8.23 0.02 24.01
CA VAL A 364 -8.96 0.39 22.80
C VAL A 364 -8.86 -0.74 21.78
N ARG A 365 -9.95 -0.98 21.04
CA ARG A 365 -10.06 -1.95 19.96
C ARG A 365 -10.68 -1.32 18.70
N HIS A 366 -10.45 -1.93 17.53
CA HIS A 366 -11.11 -1.59 16.26
C HIS A 366 -12.05 -2.72 15.86
N ALA A 367 -13.35 -2.46 15.88
CA ALA A 367 -14.39 -3.43 15.51
C ALA A 367 -14.69 -3.37 14.01
N GLY A 368 -13.70 -3.74 13.21
CA GLY A 368 -13.73 -3.63 11.75
C GLY A 368 -12.43 -3.08 11.17
N LEU A 369 -12.47 -2.71 9.90
CA LEU A 369 -11.36 -2.12 9.14
C LEU A 369 -11.73 -0.70 8.75
N PHE A 370 -10.89 0.27 9.14
CA PHE A 370 -11.14 1.69 8.86
C PHE A 370 -9.92 2.34 8.19
N PRO A 371 -9.55 1.96 6.95
CA PRO A 371 -8.23 2.27 6.38
C PRO A 371 -7.89 3.75 6.35
N LYS A 372 -8.84 4.61 6.02
CA LYS A 372 -8.61 6.07 5.96
C LYS A 372 -8.34 6.64 7.35
N LEU A 373 -9.14 6.26 8.35
CA LEU A 373 -8.91 6.62 9.74
C LEU A 373 -7.57 6.07 10.25
N GLU A 374 -7.25 4.81 9.95
CA GLU A 374 -6.00 4.16 10.38
C GLU A 374 -4.78 4.83 9.74
N ASP A 375 -4.87 5.28 8.49
CA ASP A 375 -3.82 6.06 7.83
C ASP A 375 -3.57 7.39 8.53
N GLU A 376 -4.64 8.11 8.88
CA GLU A 376 -4.53 9.38 9.59
C GLU A 376 -3.97 9.18 11.02
N LEU A 377 -4.37 8.12 11.74
CA LEU A 377 -3.82 7.78 13.06
C LEU A 377 -2.31 7.51 12.98
N CYS A 378 -1.86 6.72 11.99
CA CYS A 378 -0.44 6.44 11.77
C CYS A 378 0.36 7.64 11.26
N GLY A 379 -0.31 8.72 10.85
CA GLY A 379 0.32 9.98 10.45
C GLY A 379 0.67 10.93 11.59
N LEU A 380 0.16 10.69 12.81
CA LEU A 380 0.35 11.58 13.95
C LEU A 380 1.72 11.37 14.60
N MET A 381 2.59 12.39 14.56
CA MET A 381 3.93 12.33 15.16
C MET A 381 3.96 12.98 16.55
N PRO A 382 4.75 12.43 17.50
CA PRO A 382 5.14 13.11 18.73
C PRO A 382 5.72 14.50 18.41
N GLY A 383 5.36 15.52 19.19
CA GLY A 383 5.86 16.88 18.97
C GLY A 383 5.02 17.77 18.05
N GLY A 384 3.91 17.28 17.48
CA GLY A 384 2.88 18.13 16.87
C GLY A 384 2.82 18.12 15.35
N GLU A 385 3.76 17.44 14.68
CA GLU A 385 3.76 17.30 13.21
C GLU A 385 2.77 16.21 12.77
N TYR A 386 2.08 16.46 11.65
CA TYR A 386 1.24 15.46 11.00
C TYR A 386 1.83 15.14 9.63
N LEU A 387 2.22 13.88 9.44
CA LEU A 387 2.86 13.36 8.24
C LEU A 387 2.00 12.32 7.51
N GLY A 388 0.72 12.20 7.89
CA GLY A 388 -0.24 11.31 7.24
C GLY A 388 -0.88 11.89 5.98
N PRO A 389 -1.84 11.18 5.38
CA PRO A 389 -2.52 11.64 4.18
C PRO A 389 -3.38 12.89 4.44
N GLY A 390 -3.50 13.75 3.44
CA GLY A 390 -4.27 14.99 3.54
C GLY A 390 -3.54 16.09 4.31
N ARG A 391 -4.20 17.25 4.47
CA ARG A 391 -3.61 18.41 5.18
C ARG A 391 -3.86 18.37 6.68
N SER A 392 -4.87 17.64 7.10
CA SER A 392 -5.34 17.55 8.49
C SER A 392 -5.86 16.13 8.76
N PRO A 393 -5.64 15.59 9.97
CA PRO A 393 -6.10 14.27 10.38
C PRO A 393 -7.54 14.30 10.92
N ASP A 394 -8.51 14.74 10.10
CA ASP A 394 -9.87 15.06 10.55
C ASP A 394 -10.59 13.83 11.17
N ARG A 395 -10.39 12.63 10.62
CA ARG A 395 -10.94 11.37 11.15
C ARG A 395 -10.26 10.98 12.45
N ALA A 396 -8.93 11.10 12.49
CA ALA A 396 -8.19 10.79 13.71
C ALA A 396 -8.57 11.74 14.85
N ASP A 397 -8.75 13.04 14.58
CA ASP A 397 -9.22 14.02 15.56
C ASP A 397 -10.62 13.66 16.07
N ALA A 398 -11.57 13.35 15.18
CA ALA A 398 -12.90 12.87 15.56
C ALA A 398 -12.85 11.61 16.43
N CYS A 399 -12.00 10.63 16.07
CA CYS A 399 -11.77 9.40 16.85
C CYS A 399 -11.21 9.71 18.24
N VAL A 400 -10.18 10.56 18.33
CA VAL A 400 -9.56 11.00 19.58
C VAL A 400 -10.59 11.69 20.47
N TRP A 401 -11.47 12.52 19.92
CA TRP A 401 -12.54 13.16 20.69
C TRP A 401 -13.51 12.15 21.29
N ALA A 402 -13.99 11.20 20.49
CA ALA A 402 -14.92 10.17 20.96
C ALA A 402 -14.29 9.27 22.03
N LEU A 403 -13.05 8.81 21.82
CA LEU A 403 -12.33 7.96 22.77
C LEU A 403 -11.97 8.71 24.06
N THR A 404 -11.62 9.99 23.97
CA THR A 404 -11.38 10.84 25.14
C THR A 404 -12.65 10.97 25.99
N GLU A 405 -13.80 11.23 25.36
CA GLU A 405 -15.09 11.32 26.06
C GLU A 405 -15.47 10.02 26.78
N LEU A 406 -15.19 8.87 26.16
CA LEU A 406 -15.49 7.56 26.73
C LEU A 406 -14.53 7.15 27.85
N MET A 407 -13.23 7.40 27.67
CA MET A 407 -12.18 6.77 28.49
C MET A 407 -11.48 7.71 29.47
N LEU A 408 -11.47 9.01 29.18
CA LEU A 408 -10.73 10.02 29.94
C LEU A 408 -11.68 11.08 30.54
N GLY A 409 -12.89 11.20 30.00
CA GLY A 409 -13.93 12.12 30.43
C GLY A 409 -14.71 11.65 31.66
N GLN A 410 -14.04 11.41 32.79
CA GLN A 410 -14.52 11.49 34.18
C GLN A 410 -13.56 10.71 35.09
N GLN A 411 -12.67 11.41 35.81
CA GLN A 411 -12.23 10.92 37.12
C GLN A 411 -13.46 10.98 38.02
N ALA A 412 -13.96 9.83 38.46
CA ALA A 412 -14.88 9.80 39.59
C ALA A 412 -14.22 10.58 40.74
N GLU A 413 -14.90 11.59 41.28
CA GLU A 413 -14.42 12.30 42.46
C GLU A 413 -14.03 11.27 43.54
N PRO A 414 -12.86 11.41 44.19
CA PRO A 414 -12.51 10.54 45.30
C PRO A 414 -13.55 10.69 46.41
N ARG A 415 -14.42 9.69 46.55
CA ARG A 415 -15.34 9.60 47.68
C ARG A 415 -14.55 9.21 48.91
N ILE A 416 -14.27 10.19 49.76
CA ILE A 416 -13.80 9.96 51.12
C ILE A 416 -15.01 9.45 51.91
N TRP A 417 -14.94 8.20 52.33
CA TRP A 417 -15.89 7.64 53.30
C TRP A 417 -15.48 8.15 54.68
N PHE A 418 -16.35 8.91 55.33
CA PHE A 418 -16.26 9.10 56.78
C PHE A 418 -17.17 8.03 57.41
N GLU A 419 -16.59 7.22 58.30
CA GLU A 419 -17.30 6.25 59.15
C GLU A 419 -18.28 6.95 60.10
#